data_AF-A0A2D9Q6B9-F1
#
_entry.id   AF-A0A2D9Q6B9-F1
#
_cell.length_a   1.000
_cell.length_b   1.000
_cell.length_c   1.000
_cell.angle_alpha   90.00
_cell.angle_beta   90.00
_cell.angle_gamma   90.00
#
_symmetry.space_group_name_H-M   'P 1'
#
loop_
_entity.id
_entity.type
_entity.pdbx_description
1 polymer ?
#
loop_
_entity_poly.entity_id
_entity_poly.type
_entity_poly.pdbx_seq_one_letter_code
_entity_poly.pdbx_strand_id
1 'polypeptide(L)'
;MDLSKNLFLEVLSCSSNNIASLDTSNNPELFYLVCGRNDIESLDLTQNPALILLLAPFMPPLNHLDLRNGNNENIGSFNVYGTDNLQCIFVDDASATYLDDWYKDPFTTFVNNEAECDALGNQESVAAPFKIYPNPAITYFNISSKVEGDYSLISVQGKIDRSGTINMGLSRIPVDGLLSGLYILRVFSANGTTTQRIVVE
;
A
#
# COMPACT_ATOMS: atom_id res chain seq x y z
N MET A 1 25.87 2.51 15.53
CA MET A 1 26.45 1.45 16.40
C MET A 1 27.31 0.56 15.50
N ASP A 2 28.51 0.16 15.93
CA ASP A 2 29.40 -0.69 15.12
C ASP A 2 29.43 -2.11 15.70
N LEU A 3 28.97 -3.10 14.91
CA LEU A 3 28.91 -4.52 15.26
C LEU A 3 29.91 -5.37 14.45
N SER A 4 30.74 -4.73 13.61
CA SER A 4 31.60 -5.40 12.62
C SER A 4 32.61 -6.39 13.21
N LYS A 5 32.93 -6.24 14.51
CA LYS A 5 33.87 -7.12 15.22
C LYS A 5 33.18 -8.20 16.04
N ASN A 6 31.86 -8.20 16.12
CA ASN A 6 31.07 -9.14 16.90
C ASN A 6 30.62 -10.32 16.01
N LEU A 7 31.56 -11.01 15.39
CA LEU A 7 31.28 -12.06 14.39
C LEU A 7 30.42 -13.24 14.94
N PHE A 8 30.42 -13.43 16.26
CA PHE A 8 29.64 -14.45 16.98
C PHE A 8 28.45 -13.84 17.74
N LEU A 9 27.96 -12.67 17.31
CA LEU A 9 26.82 -12.03 17.96
C LEU A 9 25.56 -12.84 17.71
N GLU A 10 25.03 -13.43 18.77
CA GLU A 10 23.83 -14.27 18.74
C GLU A 10 22.54 -13.49 19.06
N VAL A 11 22.66 -12.51 19.97
CA VAL A 11 21.53 -11.75 20.52
C VAL A 11 21.86 -10.26 20.50
N LEU A 12 20.99 -9.47 19.87
CA LEU A 12 21.07 -8.02 19.90
C LEU A 12 19.73 -7.44 20.39
N SER A 13 19.79 -6.74 21.52
CA SER A 13 18.69 -5.90 22.01
C SER A 13 19.17 -4.46 22.11
N CYS A 14 18.60 -3.60 21.26
CA CYS A 14 18.98 -2.19 21.13
C CYS A 14 17.78 -1.26 21.07
N SER A 15 16.61 -1.71 21.54
CA SER A 15 15.38 -0.93 21.52
C SER A 15 15.46 0.37 22.33
N SER A 16 14.63 1.36 21.93
CA SER A 16 14.51 2.67 22.61
C SER A 16 15.81 3.48 22.61
N ASN A 17 16.46 3.55 21.45
CA ASN A 17 17.62 4.41 21.22
C ASN A 17 17.34 5.30 20.00
N ASN A 18 18.30 6.15 19.63
CA ASN A 18 18.24 6.99 18.43
C ASN A 18 19.15 6.41 17.34
N ILE A 19 19.09 5.09 17.13
CA ILE A 19 19.91 4.41 16.13
C ILE A 19 19.29 4.71 14.77
N ALA A 20 20.01 5.46 13.93
CA ALA A 20 19.60 5.76 12.56
C ALA A 20 19.98 4.65 11.55
N SER A 21 21.00 3.87 11.88
CA SER A 21 21.49 2.78 11.01
C SER A 21 21.97 1.60 11.84
N LEU A 22 21.55 0.41 11.42
CA LEU A 22 21.94 -0.86 12.01
C LEU A 22 22.43 -1.79 10.90
N ASP A 23 23.71 -2.13 10.92
CA ASP A 23 24.33 -3.07 9.99
C ASP A 23 24.62 -4.38 10.73
N THR A 24 23.91 -5.45 10.34
CA THR A 24 24.06 -6.82 10.87
C THR A 24 24.69 -7.77 9.85
N SER A 25 25.22 -7.26 8.73
CA SER A 25 25.73 -8.06 7.61
C SER A 25 26.91 -8.98 7.96
N ASN A 26 27.65 -8.63 9.02
CA ASN A 26 28.79 -9.40 9.52
C ASN A 26 28.44 -10.30 10.73
N ASN A 27 27.16 -10.49 11.03
CA ASN A 27 26.68 -11.21 12.21
C ASN A 27 25.77 -12.41 11.81
N PRO A 28 26.30 -13.42 11.09
CA PRO A 28 25.47 -14.52 10.56
C PRO A 28 24.83 -15.40 11.64
N GLU A 29 25.43 -15.45 12.84
CA GLU A 29 24.93 -16.20 14.00
C GLU A 29 23.81 -15.46 14.77
N LEU A 30 23.43 -14.25 14.33
CA LEU A 30 22.39 -13.46 14.99
C LEU A 30 21.04 -14.16 14.85
N PHE A 31 20.59 -14.78 15.95
CA PHE A 31 19.32 -15.51 15.97
C PHE A 31 18.20 -14.71 16.66
N TYR A 32 18.52 -13.68 17.44
CA TYR A 32 17.57 -12.85 18.17
C TYR A 32 17.85 -11.35 17.98
N LEU A 33 16.92 -10.63 17.34
CA LEU A 33 17.01 -9.19 17.14
C LEU A 33 15.80 -8.44 17.71
N VAL A 34 16.09 -7.48 18.60
CA VAL A 34 15.11 -6.56 19.17
C VAL A 34 15.60 -5.12 18.99
N CYS A 35 14.98 -4.38 18.08
CA CYS A 35 15.45 -3.07 17.63
C CYS A 35 14.34 -1.99 17.56
N GLY A 36 13.17 -2.26 18.11
CA GLY A 36 12.04 -1.30 18.10
C GLY A 36 12.33 0.03 18.81
N ARG A 37 11.53 1.06 18.52
CA ARG A 37 11.73 2.44 19.02
C ARG A 37 13.12 2.96 18.69
N ASN A 38 13.49 2.90 17.42
CA ASN A 38 14.69 3.51 16.84
C ASN A 38 14.31 4.27 15.56
N ASP A 39 15.27 5.02 15.03
CA ASP A 39 15.11 5.85 13.83
C ASP A 39 15.67 5.15 12.57
N ILE A 40 15.60 3.82 12.51
CA ILE A 40 16.14 3.02 11.40
C ILE A 40 15.20 3.14 10.19
N GLU A 41 15.71 3.66 9.08
CA GLU A 41 14.95 3.82 7.82
C GLU A 41 14.91 2.54 6.98
N SER A 42 15.98 1.74 7.03
CA SER A 42 16.13 0.51 6.27
C SER A 42 16.79 -0.56 7.12
N LEU A 43 16.22 -1.76 7.12
CA LEU A 43 16.72 -2.92 7.84
C LEU A 43 16.86 -4.09 6.87
N ASP A 44 18.10 -4.43 6.53
CA ASP A 44 18.45 -5.58 5.70
C ASP A 44 18.95 -6.72 6.59
N LEU A 45 18.24 -7.84 6.57
CA LEU A 45 18.53 -9.05 7.34
C LEU A 45 18.84 -10.25 6.44
N THR A 46 19.11 -10.03 5.15
CA THR A 46 19.43 -11.08 4.17
C THR A 46 20.67 -11.89 4.53
N GLN A 47 21.59 -11.33 5.32
CA GLN A 47 22.81 -11.98 5.80
C GLN A 47 22.69 -12.58 7.21
N ASN A 48 21.47 -12.71 7.74
CA ASN A 48 21.22 -13.26 9.08
C ASN A 48 20.40 -14.57 8.98
N PRO A 49 20.99 -15.67 8.46
CA PRO A 49 20.27 -16.94 8.23
C PRO A 49 19.94 -17.69 9.52
N ALA A 50 20.51 -17.32 10.67
CA ALA A 50 20.17 -17.93 11.96
C ALA A 50 18.96 -17.28 12.64
N LEU A 51 18.40 -16.20 12.08
CA LEU A 51 17.34 -15.41 12.72
C LEU A 51 16.08 -16.25 12.98
N ILE A 52 15.64 -16.32 14.24
CA ILE A 52 14.41 -17.00 14.66
C ILE A 52 13.42 -16.05 15.37
N LEU A 53 13.87 -14.85 15.72
CA LEU A 53 13.04 -13.84 16.38
C LEU A 53 13.42 -12.42 15.95
N LEU A 54 12.41 -11.65 15.51
CA LEU A 54 12.52 -10.24 15.19
C LEU A 54 11.40 -9.45 15.88
N LEU A 55 11.76 -8.56 16.81
CA LEU A 55 10.83 -7.58 17.39
C LEU A 55 11.30 -6.16 17.07
N ALA A 56 10.58 -5.49 16.20
CA ALA A 56 10.88 -4.15 15.76
C ALA A 56 9.65 -3.21 15.86
N PRO A 57 9.02 -3.09 17.04
CA PRO A 57 7.84 -2.24 17.22
C PRO A 57 8.17 -0.76 17.22
N PHE A 58 7.24 0.07 16.75
CA PHE A 58 7.31 1.53 16.72
C PHE A 58 8.60 2.05 16.07
N MET A 59 8.75 1.83 14.77
CA MET A 59 9.83 2.39 13.95
C MET A 59 9.23 3.23 12.82
N PRO A 60 8.74 4.45 13.10
CA PRO A 60 8.07 5.30 12.11
C PRO A 60 8.85 5.56 10.81
N PRO A 61 10.19 5.74 10.82
CA PRO A 61 10.92 6.03 9.58
C PRO A 61 11.22 4.77 8.75
N LEU A 62 10.99 3.56 9.27
CA LEU A 62 11.27 2.34 8.53
C LEU A 62 10.39 2.30 7.27
N ASN A 63 11.04 2.24 6.11
CA ASN A 63 10.39 2.17 4.80
C ASN A 63 10.87 0.96 3.97
N HIS A 64 11.89 0.25 4.44
CA HIS A 64 12.41 -0.96 3.80
C HIS A 64 12.79 -2.01 4.85
N LEU A 65 12.27 -3.22 4.71
CA LEU A 65 12.65 -4.39 5.50
C LEU A 65 12.82 -5.60 4.58
N ASP A 66 14.04 -6.10 4.49
CA ASP A 66 14.36 -7.31 3.73
C ASP A 66 14.75 -8.45 4.66
N LEU A 67 13.99 -9.53 4.59
CA LEU A 67 14.13 -10.73 5.38
C LEU A 67 14.33 -11.97 4.50
N ARG A 68 14.74 -11.80 3.23
CA ARG A 68 15.06 -12.91 2.31
C ARG A 68 16.36 -13.62 2.72
N ASN A 69 16.34 -14.26 3.89
CA ASN A 69 17.50 -14.85 4.57
C ASN A 69 17.54 -16.39 4.47
N GLY A 70 16.60 -17.00 3.75
CA GLY A 70 16.49 -18.45 3.60
C GLY A 70 16.06 -19.20 4.86
N ASN A 71 15.56 -18.50 5.88
CA ASN A 71 15.21 -19.07 7.19
C ASN A 71 13.84 -18.60 7.73
N ASN A 72 12.99 -17.99 6.90
CA ASN A 72 11.71 -17.44 7.35
C ASN A 72 10.79 -18.47 8.04
N GLU A 73 10.76 -19.73 7.60
CA GLU A 73 9.97 -20.80 8.24
C GLU A 73 10.34 -21.04 9.72
N ASN A 74 11.60 -20.76 10.10
CA ASN A 74 12.07 -20.95 11.47
C ASN A 74 11.91 -19.70 12.36
N ILE A 75 11.37 -18.59 11.83
CA ILE A 75 11.07 -17.39 12.61
C ILE A 75 9.78 -17.62 13.39
N GLY A 76 9.93 -18.05 14.64
CA GLY A 76 8.82 -18.34 15.55
C GLY A 76 8.19 -17.09 16.18
N SER A 77 8.85 -15.93 16.11
CA SER A 77 8.28 -14.68 16.61
C SER A 77 8.70 -13.50 15.74
N PHE A 78 7.71 -12.92 15.07
CA PHE A 78 7.88 -11.76 14.22
C PHE A 78 6.88 -10.68 14.63
N ASN A 79 7.38 -9.48 14.92
CA ASN A 79 6.55 -8.38 15.33
C ASN A 79 7.10 -7.03 14.84
N VAL A 80 6.51 -6.47 13.79
CA VAL A 80 6.94 -5.22 13.14
C VAL A 80 5.71 -4.33 12.87
N TYR A 81 5.45 -3.35 13.74
CA TYR A 81 4.29 -2.46 13.63
C TYR A 81 4.63 -1.04 14.07
N GLY A 82 3.73 -0.09 13.83
CA GLY A 82 4.02 1.33 14.05
C GLY A 82 5.10 1.83 13.10
N THR A 83 5.03 1.37 11.85
CA THR A 83 5.94 1.68 10.75
C THR A 83 5.20 2.54 9.70
N ASP A 84 5.17 3.86 9.91
CA ASP A 84 4.31 4.77 9.16
C ASP A 84 4.49 4.73 7.63
N ASN A 85 5.66 4.27 7.16
CA ASN A 85 6.05 4.29 5.74
C ASN A 85 6.38 2.91 5.15
N LEU A 86 6.27 1.82 5.92
CA LEU A 86 6.66 0.48 5.46
C LEU A 86 5.51 -0.17 4.66
N GLN A 87 5.55 -0.05 3.34
CA GLN A 87 4.55 -0.66 2.47
C GLN A 87 4.78 -2.16 2.26
N CYS A 88 6.04 -2.56 2.18
CA CYS A 88 6.43 -3.92 1.82
C CYS A 88 7.45 -4.49 2.81
N ILE A 89 7.33 -5.79 3.06
CA ILE A 89 8.35 -6.60 3.74
C ILE A 89 8.74 -7.70 2.77
N PHE A 90 10.03 -7.76 2.41
CA PHE A 90 10.54 -8.77 1.49
C PHE A 90 10.83 -10.05 2.26
N VAL A 91 10.25 -11.16 1.82
CA VAL A 91 10.33 -12.47 2.49
C VAL A 91 10.73 -13.56 1.50
N ASP A 92 11.18 -14.70 2.01
CA ASP A 92 11.65 -15.83 1.20
C ASP A 92 10.55 -16.39 0.27
N ASP A 93 9.31 -16.49 0.80
CA ASP A 93 8.11 -16.92 0.08
C ASP A 93 6.87 -16.22 0.64
N ALA A 94 6.37 -15.21 -0.08
CA ALA A 94 5.20 -14.42 0.31
C ALA A 94 3.88 -15.19 0.26
N SER A 95 3.87 -16.42 -0.27
CA SER A 95 2.70 -17.31 -0.28
C SER A 95 2.67 -18.29 0.90
N ALA A 96 3.71 -18.29 1.74
CA ALA A 96 3.85 -19.23 2.83
C ALA A 96 2.83 -18.97 3.96
N THR A 97 2.25 -20.05 4.48
CA THR A 97 1.19 -19.97 5.50
C THR A 97 1.69 -19.57 6.88
N TYR A 98 2.97 -19.78 7.20
CA TYR A 98 3.53 -19.37 8.50
C TYR A 98 3.55 -17.83 8.67
N LEU A 99 3.43 -17.08 7.58
CA LEU A 99 3.34 -15.61 7.62
C LEU A 99 2.02 -15.12 8.25
N ASP A 100 0.98 -15.96 8.33
CA ASP A 100 -0.28 -15.61 8.98
C ASP A 100 -0.11 -15.39 10.50
N ASP A 101 0.91 -16.02 11.10
CA ASP A 101 1.26 -15.86 12.52
C ASP A 101 2.15 -14.61 12.78
N TRP A 102 2.64 -13.97 11.73
CA TRP A 102 3.52 -12.80 11.84
C TRP A 102 2.73 -11.52 12.02
N TYR A 103 3.07 -10.75 13.05
CA TYR A 103 2.39 -9.50 13.32
C TYR A 103 3.05 -8.34 12.59
N LYS A 104 2.25 -7.65 11.75
CA LYS A 104 2.63 -6.42 11.06
C LYS A 104 1.50 -5.40 10.99
N ASP A 105 1.82 -4.16 10.62
CA ASP A 105 0.79 -3.15 10.34
C ASP A 105 -0.16 -3.63 9.22
N PRO A 106 -1.48 -3.33 9.30
CA PRO A 106 -2.45 -3.84 8.32
C PRO A 106 -2.24 -3.37 6.88
N PHE A 107 -1.59 -2.21 6.68
CA PHE A 107 -1.31 -1.66 5.35
C PHE A 107 -0.02 -2.20 4.73
N THR A 108 0.83 -2.88 5.50
CA THR A 108 2.07 -3.48 5.02
C THR A 108 1.78 -4.83 4.37
N THR A 109 2.47 -5.18 3.29
CA THR A 109 2.28 -6.43 2.54
C THR A 109 3.58 -7.23 2.46
N PHE A 110 3.50 -8.55 2.52
CA PHE A 110 4.64 -9.43 2.24
C PHE A 110 4.80 -9.62 0.73
N VAL A 111 6.03 -9.57 0.23
CA VAL A 111 6.35 -9.67 -1.20
C VAL A 111 7.63 -10.49 -1.41
N ASN A 112 7.76 -11.15 -2.56
CA ASN A 112 8.97 -11.91 -2.90
C ASN A 112 10.07 -11.03 -3.51
N ASN A 113 9.69 -9.91 -4.13
CA ASN A 113 10.58 -9.08 -4.92
C ASN A 113 10.06 -7.65 -5.07
N GLU A 114 10.93 -6.80 -5.59
CA GLU A 114 10.73 -5.37 -5.80
C GLU A 114 9.61 -5.10 -6.80
N ALA A 115 9.46 -5.93 -7.84
CA ALA A 115 8.39 -5.74 -8.82
C ALA A 115 7.00 -5.95 -8.22
N GLU A 116 6.83 -6.88 -7.28
CA GLU A 116 5.60 -7.04 -6.51
C GLU A 116 5.34 -5.84 -5.60
N CYS A 117 6.37 -5.31 -4.93
CA CYS A 117 6.22 -4.10 -4.10
C CYS A 117 5.86 -2.87 -4.93
N ASP A 118 6.53 -2.66 -6.05
CA ASP A 118 6.25 -1.59 -7.01
C ASP A 118 4.85 -1.72 -7.59
N ALA A 119 4.40 -2.96 -7.84
CA ALA A 119 3.04 -3.22 -8.27
C ALA A 119 2.02 -2.79 -7.21
N LEU A 120 2.32 -2.87 -5.90
CA LEU A 120 1.46 -2.35 -4.83
C LEU A 120 1.44 -0.82 -4.77
N GLY A 121 2.55 -0.15 -5.04
CA GLY A 121 2.57 1.31 -5.25
C GLY A 121 1.76 1.75 -6.47
N ASN A 122 1.61 0.86 -7.46
CA ASN A 122 0.71 1.00 -8.60
C ASN A 122 -0.70 0.42 -8.35
N GLN A 123 -0.88 -0.36 -7.28
CA GLN A 123 -2.16 -0.54 -6.61
C GLN A 123 -2.35 0.67 -5.70
N GLU A 124 -2.41 1.87 -6.32
CA GLU A 124 -3.44 2.78 -5.88
C GLU A 124 -4.68 1.90 -5.69
N SER A 125 -5.23 1.92 -4.47
CA SER A 125 -6.68 1.91 -4.39
C SER A 125 -7.13 2.79 -5.55
N VAL A 126 -7.68 2.20 -6.60
CA VAL A 126 -8.51 2.93 -7.55
C VAL A 126 -9.75 3.27 -6.74
N ALA A 127 -9.61 4.11 -5.71
CA ALA A 127 -10.52 5.17 -5.44
C ALA A 127 -10.67 5.79 -6.81
N ALA A 128 -11.76 5.41 -7.50
CA ALA A 128 -12.03 5.83 -8.84
C ALA A 128 -11.61 7.30 -8.94
N PRO A 129 -10.77 7.69 -9.91
CA PRO A 129 -10.23 9.06 -10.00
C PRO A 129 -11.34 10.13 -9.96
N PHE A 130 -12.57 9.67 -10.13
CA PHE A 130 -13.82 10.38 -10.05
C PHE A 130 -14.66 9.85 -8.88
N LYS A 131 -15.01 10.70 -7.92
CA LYS A 131 -16.12 10.44 -6.99
C LYS A 131 -17.40 11.02 -7.56
N ILE A 132 -18.43 10.18 -7.73
CA ILE A 132 -19.73 10.59 -8.29
C ILE A 132 -20.81 10.53 -7.22
N TYR A 133 -21.50 11.65 -6.99
CA TYR A 133 -22.55 11.79 -5.97
C TYR A 133 -23.45 13.01 -6.21
N PRO A 134 -24.72 13.00 -5.76
CA PRO A 134 -25.42 11.84 -5.22
C PRO A 134 -25.79 10.84 -6.33
N ASN A 135 -25.95 9.59 -5.93
CA ASN A 135 -26.55 8.54 -6.75
C ASN A 135 -27.54 7.79 -5.84
N PRO A 136 -28.86 7.89 -6.05
CA PRO A 136 -29.56 8.50 -7.19
C PRO A 136 -29.42 10.04 -7.31
N ALA A 137 -29.53 10.56 -8.54
CA ALA A 137 -29.43 11.96 -8.90
C ALA A 137 -30.81 12.54 -9.26
N ILE A 138 -31.23 13.60 -8.55
CA ILE A 138 -32.56 14.21 -8.73
C ILE A 138 -32.49 15.46 -9.61
N THR A 139 -31.58 16.38 -9.31
CA THR A 139 -31.42 17.65 -10.05
C THR A 139 -30.05 17.75 -10.72
N TYR A 140 -29.04 17.11 -10.13
CA TYR A 140 -27.68 17.03 -10.64
C TYR A 140 -26.93 15.89 -9.95
N PHE A 141 -25.80 15.50 -10.52
CA PHE A 141 -24.73 14.81 -9.81
C PHE A 141 -23.42 15.58 -9.97
N ASN A 142 -22.52 15.42 -9.03
CA ASN A 142 -21.17 15.95 -9.09
C ASN A 142 -20.20 14.86 -9.53
N ILE A 143 -19.19 15.26 -10.29
CA ILE A 143 -17.99 14.47 -10.54
C ILE A 143 -16.83 15.22 -9.88
N SER A 144 -16.27 14.65 -8.81
CA SER A 144 -15.06 15.17 -8.17
C SER A 144 -13.84 14.51 -8.80
N SER A 145 -12.98 15.27 -9.48
CA SER A 145 -11.77 14.76 -10.12
C SER A 145 -10.51 15.51 -9.68
N LYS A 146 -9.37 14.82 -9.71
CA LYS A 146 -8.03 15.41 -9.59
C LYS A 146 -7.40 15.77 -10.95
N VAL A 147 -8.07 15.42 -12.05
CA VAL A 147 -7.57 15.63 -13.42
C VAL A 147 -8.66 16.23 -14.30
N GLU A 148 -8.26 16.84 -15.41
CA GLU A 148 -9.19 17.25 -16.46
C GLU A 148 -9.57 16.06 -17.36
N GLY A 149 -10.72 16.17 -18.00
CA GLY A 149 -11.20 15.09 -18.86
C GLY A 149 -12.53 15.41 -19.54
N ASP A 150 -13.13 14.38 -20.11
CA ASP A 150 -14.44 14.43 -20.75
C ASP A 150 -15.37 13.42 -20.10
N TYR A 151 -16.68 13.65 -20.20
CA TYR A 151 -17.68 12.68 -19.79
C TYR A 151 -18.73 12.45 -20.87
N SER A 152 -19.33 11.26 -20.82
CA SER A 152 -20.49 10.88 -21.62
C SER A 152 -21.47 10.13 -20.75
N LEU A 153 -22.72 10.58 -20.74
CA LEU A 153 -23.83 9.95 -20.07
C LEU A 153 -24.68 9.21 -21.11
N ILE A 154 -24.74 7.89 -20.98
CA ILE A 154 -25.28 6.97 -21.97
C ILE A 154 -26.51 6.28 -21.37
N SER A 155 -27.64 6.30 -22.07
CA SER A 155 -28.83 5.56 -21.65
C SER A 155 -28.68 4.06 -21.87
N VAL A 156 -29.59 3.25 -21.31
CA VAL A 156 -29.59 1.79 -21.53
C VAL A 156 -29.80 1.39 -22.99
N GLN A 157 -30.34 2.28 -23.83
CA GLN A 157 -30.45 2.07 -25.28
C GLN A 157 -29.14 2.37 -26.04
N GLY A 158 -28.07 2.75 -25.33
CA GLY A 158 -26.76 3.03 -25.92
C GLY A 158 -26.63 4.44 -26.53
N LYS A 159 -27.62 5.32 -26.35
CA LYS A 159 -27.59 6.70 -26.83
C LYS A 159 -26.85 7.59 -25.84
N ILE A 160 -25.94 8.43 -26.34
CA ILE A 160 -25.33 9.50 -25.55
C ILE A 160 -26.39 10.60 -25.40
N ASP A 161 -26.95 10.73 -24.20
CA ASP A 161 -27.94 11.78 -23.89
C ASP A 161 -27.28 13.07 -23.40
N ARG A 162 -26.05 12.99 -22.85
CA ARG A 162 -25.29 14.16 -22.45
C ARG A 162 -23.78 13.91 -22.53
N SER A 163 -23.00 14.93 -22.85
CA SER A 163 -21.54 14.88 -22.78
C SER A 163 -20.99 16.28 -22.48
N GLY A 164 -19.73 16.36 -22.05
CA GLY A 164 -19.05 17.61 -21.75
C GLY A 164 -17.67 17.39 -21.14
N THR A 165 -17.03 18.48 -20.71
CA THR A 165 -15.71 18.46 -20.09
C THR A 165 -15.80 18.42 -18.56
N ILE A 166 -14.79 17.85 -17.91
CA ILE A 166 -14.57 17.87 -16.47
C ILE A 166 -13.29 18.66 -16.21
N ASN A 167 -13.38 19.63 -15.30
CA ASN A 167 -12.23 20.36 -14.80
C ASN A 167 -11.72 19.73 -13.51
N MET A 168 -10.47 20.04 -13.14
CA MET A 168 -9.95 19.70 -11.81
C MET A 168 -10.86 20.26 -10.70
N GLY A 169 -11.12 19.45 -9.68
CA GLY A 169 -12.05 19.77 -8.59
C GLY A 169 -13.46 19.21 -8.84
N LEU A 170 -14.49 20.04 -8.66
CA LEU A 170 -15.89 19.62 -8.72
C LEU A 170 -16.54 20.09 -10.02
N SER A 171 -17.04 19.14 -10.82
CA SER A 171 -17.87 19.39 -12.00
C SER A 171 -19.32 18.97 -11.71
N ARG A 172 -20.24 19.94 -11.71
CA ARG A 172 -21.67 19.71 -11.45
C ARG A 172 -22.42 19.47 -12.75
N ILE A 173 -23.00 18.28 -12.91
CA ILE A 173 -23.70 17.87 -14.12
C ILE A 173 -25.21 17.86 -13.84
N PRO A 174 -25.99 18.77 -14.45
CA PRO A 174 -27.43 18.78 -14.29
C PRO A 174 -28.06 17.61 -15.06
N VAL A 175 -29.15 17.04 -14.51
CA VAL A 175 -29.90 15.91 -15.10
C VAL A 175 -31.24 16.36 -15.70
N ASP A 176 -31.43 17.67 -15.87
CA ASP A 176 -32.61 18.25 -16.47
C ASP A 176 -32.81 17.71 -17.91
N GLY A 177 -34.06 17.39 -18.26
CA GLY A 177 -34.39 16.84 -19.58
C GLY A 177 -33.95 15.39 -19.83
N LEU A 178 -33.35 14.71 -18.83
CA LEU A 178 -33.15 13.27 -18.86
C LEU A 178 -34.41 12.56 -18.35
N LEU A 179 -34.69 11.36 -18.87
CA LEU A 179 -35.76 10.52 -18.36
C LEU A 179 -35.29 9.83 -17.07
N SER A 180 -36.18 9.62 -16.10
CA SER A 180 -35.85 8.83 -14.92
C SER A 180 -35.45 7.40 -15.32
N GLY A 181 -34.35 6.89 -14.80
CA GLY A 181 -33.83 5.57 -15.15
C GLY A 181 -32.33 5.40 -14.91
N LEU A 182 -31.81 4.26 -15.39
CA LEU A 182 -30.41 3.90 -15.27
C LEU A 182 -29.59 4.48 -16.44
N TYR A 183 -28.47 5.11 -16.12
CA TYR A 183 -27.49 5.62 -17.06
C TYR A 183 -26.10 5.05 -16.78
N ILE A 184 -25.30 4.96 -17.83
CA ILE A 184 -23.87 4.67 -17.76
C ILE A 184 -23.12 5.98 -17.95
N LEU A 185 -22.47 6.46 -16.89
CA LEU A 185 -21.51 7.55 -16.97
C LEU A 185 -20.14 6.98 -17.33
N ARG A 186 -19.59 7.42 -18.45
CA ARG A 186 -18.19 7.23 -18.81
C ARG A 186 -17.44 8.53 -18.62
N VAL A 187 -16.27 8.46 -18.00
CA VAL A 187 -15.38 9.58 -17.79
C VAL A 187 -14.01 9.23 -18.36
N PHE A 188 -13.48 10.08 -19.23
CA PHE A 188 -12.23 9.93 -19.95
C PHE A 188 -11.23 10.97 -19.46
N SER A 189 -9.99 10.59 -19.19
CA SER A 189 -8.92 11.51 -18.82
C SER A 189 -7.57 10.98 -19.27
N ALA A 190 -6.51 11.78 -19.10
CA ALA A 190 -5.13 11.35 -19.33
C ALA A 190 -4.74 10.11 -18.51
N ASN A 191 -5.35 9.92 -17.33
CA ASN A 191 -5.06 8.79 -16.42
C ASN A 191 -5.95 7.57 -16.69
N GLY A 192 -6.74 7.58 -17.76
CA GLY A 192 -7.59 6.47 -18.17
C GLY A 192 -9.09 6.78 -18.13
N THR A 193 -9.89 5.74 -18.33
CA THR A 193 -11.36 5.82 -18.44
C THR A 193 -12.03 5.14 -17.26
N THR A 194 -12.93 5.84 -16.57
CA THR A 194 -13.79 5.28 -15.52
C THR A 194 -15.22 5.16 -16.02
N THR A 195 -15.90 4.07 -15.65
CA THR A 195 -17.33 3.87 -15.96
C THR A 195 -18.10 3.62 -14.67
N GLN A 196 -19.19 4.36 -14.45
CA GLN A 196 -20.07 4.20 -13.29
C GLN A 196 -21.54 4.20 -13.70
N ARG A 197 -22.35 3.41 -12.98
CA ARG A 197 -23.81 3.42 -13.11
C ARG A 197 -24.40 4.55 -12.26
N ILE A 198 -25.26 5.36 -12.86
CA ILE A 198 -26.01 6.43 -12.20
C ILE A 198 -27.49 6.18 -12.38
N VAL A 199 -28.26 6.31 -11.29
CA VAL A 199 -29.72 6.35 -11.33
C VAL A 199 -30.15 7.81 -11.35
N VAL A 200 -30.97 8.18 -12.33
CA VAL A 200 -31.64 9.48 -12.40
C VAL A 200 -33.09 9.29 -11.98
N GLU A 201 -33.58 10.15 -11.08
CA GLU A 201 -34.96 10.14 -10.58
C GLU A 201 -35.74 11.37 -11.04
#